data_AF-A0A3N5DP13-F1
#
_entry.id   AF-A0A3N5DP13-F1
#
_cell.length_a   1.000
_cell.length_b   1.000
_cell.length_c   1.000
_cell.angle_alpha   90.00
_cell.angle_beta   90.00
_cell.angle_gamma   90.00
#
_symmetry.space_group_name_H-M   'P 1'
#
loop_
_entity.id
_entity.type
_entity.pdbx_description
1 polymer ?
#
loop_
_entity_poly.entity_id
_entity_poly.type
_entity_poly.pdbx_seq_one_letter_code
_entity_poly.pdbx_strand_id
1 'polypeptide(L)' 'MAIEQEEWVPLTGLGKQVARGEIASIDEVLDSGKPIKEPQIVDAFLPDLEDEVLDI' A
#
# COMPACT_ATOMS: atom_id res chain seq x y z
N MET A 1 13.20 15.70 -4.91
CA MET A 1 11.82 16.16 -5.14
C MET A 1 10.99 15.61 -4.00
N ALA A 2 10.24 16.44 -3.28
CA ALA A 2 9.25 15.93 -2.32
C ALA A 2 8.03 15.53 -3.16
N ILE A 3 7.73 14.24 -3.23
CA ILE A 3 6.46 13.75 -3.76
C ILE A 3 5.37 14.22 -2.78
N GLU A 4 4.56 15.19 -3.19
CA GLU A 4 3.36 15.54 -2.44
C GLU A 4 2.45 14.30 -2.40
N GLN A 5 2.31 13.70 -1.23
CA GLN A 5 1.38 12.59 -1.02
C GLN A 5 -0.04 13.17 -1.06
N GLU A 6 -0.71 13.04 -2.21
CA GLU A 6 -2.15 13.28 -2.29
C GLU A 6 -2.87 12.33 -1.31
N GLU A 7 -3.94 12.82 -0.69
CA GLU A 7 -4.77 12.03 0.22
C GLU A 7 -5.26 10.77 -0.50
N TRP A 8 -4.89 9.59 0.00
CA TRP A 8 -5.23 8.33 -0.66
C TRP A 8 -6.73 8.05 -0.60
N VAL A 9 -7.40 8.12 -1.75
CA VAL A 9 -8.80 7.72 -1.92
C VAL A 9 -8.86 6.32 -2.53
N PRO A 10 -9.14 5.26 -1.76
CA PRO A 10 -9.06 3.90 -2.25
C PRO A 10 -10.16 3.55 -3.24
N LEU A 11 -9.77 2.95 -4.36
CA LEU A 11 -10.70 2.55 -5.42
C LEU A 11 -11.09 1.08 -5.34
N THR A 12 -10.20 0.21 -4.84
CA THR A 12 -10.48 -1.21 -4.73
C THR A 12 -11.14 -1.58 -3.40
N GLY A 13 -11.78 -2.75 -3.37
CA GLY A 13 -12.33 -3.29 -2.13
C GLY A 13 -11.25 -3.55 -1.07
N LEU A 14 -10.04 -3.95 -1.50
CA LEU A 14 -8.90 -4.17 -0.62
C LEU A 14 -8.39 -2.85 -0.04
N GLY A 15 -8.18 -1.83 -0.89
CA GLY A 15 -7.80 -0.49 -0.45
C GLY A 15 -8.78 0.10 0.56
N LYS A 16 -10.10 -0.08 0.35
CA LYS A 16 -11.14 0.37 1.30
C LYS A 16 -11.10 -0.39 2.62
N GLN A 17 -10.72 -1.66 2.64
CA GLN A 17 -10.54 -2.43 3.88
C GLN A 17 -9.35 -1.87 4.67
N VAL A 18 -8.23 -1.65 4.00
CA VAL A 18 -7.00 -1.08 4.60
C VAL A 18 -7.25 0.33 5.12
N ALA A 19 -7.81 1.23 4.31
CA ALA A 19 -8.10 2.62 4.71
C ALA A 19 -9.10 2.73 5.87
N ARG A 20 -9.98 1.73 6.05
CA ARG A 20 -10.90 1.65 7.21
C ARG A 20 -10.27 1.06 8.47
N GLY A 21 -9.04 0.54 8.39
CA GLY A 21 -8.38 -0.16 9.48
C GLY A 21 -8.95 -1.56 9.75
N GLU A 22 -9.62 -2.17 8.78
CA GLU A 22 -10.12 -3.56 8.89
C GLU A 22 -8.99 -4.59 8.73
N ILE A 23 -7.88 -4.18 8.11
CA ILE A 23 -6.65 -4.95 7.97
C ILE A 23 -5.56 -4.24 8.75
N ALA A 24 -4.86 -4.96 9.62
CA ALA A 24 -3.92 -4.37 10.58
C ALA A 24 -2.45 -4.49 10.16
N SER A 25 -2.14 -5.30 9.14
CA SER A 25 -0.75 -5.57 8.73
C SER A 25 -0.64 -5.90 7.24
N ILE A 26 0.58 -5.78 6.70
CA ILE A 26 0.89 -6.22 5.34
C ILE A 26 0.79 -7.75 5.20
N ASP A 27 1.09 -8.51 6.26
CA ASP A 27 0.98 -9.97 6.25
C ASP A 27 -0.47 -10.42 6.00
N GLU A 28 -1.44 -9.79 6.67
CA GLU A 28 -2.86 -10.04 6.43
C GLU A 28 -3.29 -9.71 4.98
N VAL A 29 -2.73 -8.65 4.40
CA VAL A 29 -2.97 -8.30 2.99
C VAL A 29 -2.47 -9.42 2.08
N LEU A 30 -1.26 -9.91 2.31
CA LEU A 30 -0.62 -10.96 1.51
C LEU A 30 -1.34 -12.31 1.67
N ASP A 31 -1.69 -12.67 2.90
CA ASP A 31 -2.44 -13.90 3.23
C ASP A 31 -3.88 -13.89 2.69
N SER A 32 -4.45 -12.71 2.42
CA SER A 32 -5.81 -12.58 1.89
C SER A 32 -5.98 -13.20 0.49
N GLY A 33 -4.89 -13.42 -0.25
CA GLY A 33 -4.92 -13.90 -1.64
C GLY A 33 -5.56 -12.92 -2.63
N LYS A 34 -5.90 -11.70 -2.19
CA LYS A 34 -6.45 -10.64 -3.05
C LYS A 34 -5.30 -9.96 -3.79
N PRO A 35 -5.46 -9.62 -5.09
CA PRO A 35 -4.44 -8.90 -5.82
C PRO A 35 -4.27 -7.47 -5.28
N ILE A 36 -3.03 -7.10 -4.96
CA ILE A 36 -2.66 -5.73 -4.59
C ILE A 36 -2.54 -4.91 -5.88
N LYS A 37 -3.40 -3.90 -6.03
CA LYS A 37 -3.47 -3.04 -7.23
C LYS A 37 -3.26 -1.55 -6.93
N GLU A 38 -3.15 -1.20 -5.66
CA GLU A 38 -2.97 0.18 -5.20
C GLU A 38 -1.67 0.22 -4.39
N PRO A 39 -0.63 0.94 -4.85
CA PRO A 39 0.66 1.00 -4.16
C PRO A 39 0.55 1.61 -2.75
N GLN A 40 -0.42 2.50 -2.53
CA GLN A 40 -0.67 3.12 -1.24
C GLN A 40 -0.99 2.13 -0.12
N ILE A 41 -1.43 0.90 -0.45
CA ILE A 41 -1.57 -0.18 0.53
C ILE A 41 -0.20 -0.54 1.13
N VAL A 42 0.85 -0.58 0.30
CA VAL A 42 2.22 -0.87 0.74
C VAL A 42 2.77 0.31 1.53
N ASP A 43 2.60 1.54 1.02
CA ASP A 43 3.03 2.77 1.68
C ASP A 43 2.44 2.91 3.10
N ALA A 44 1.19 2.48 3.28
CA ALA A 44 0.49 2.53 4.57
C ALA A 44 1.09 1.60 5.65
N PHE A 45 1.62 0.44 5.25
CA PHE A 45 2.16 -0.55 6.19
C PHE A 45 3.68 -0.56 6.27
N LEU A 46 4.36 -0.12 5.22
CA LEU A 46 5.82 -0.11 5.09
C LEU A 46 6.30 1.29 4.65
N PRO A 47 6.13 2.32 5.50
CA PRO A 47 6.45 3.71 5.15
C PRO A 47 7.95 3.97 4.95
N ASP A 48 8.80 3.12 5.52
CA ASP A 48 10.27 3.22 5.46
C ASP A 48 10.88 2.30 4.39
N LEU A 49 10.06 1.82 3.44
CA LEU A 49 10.55 0.99 2.34
C LEU A 49 11.45 1.81 1.41
N GLU A 50 12.65 1.30 1.12
CA GLU A 50 13.64 1.96 0.27
C GLU A 50 13.59 1.41 -1.16
N ASP A 51 13.62 2.31 -2.15
CA ASP A 51 13.75 1.95 -3.56
C ASP A 51 15.22 2.04 -4.01
N GLU A 52 15.76 0.94 -4.56
CA GLU A 52 17.08 0.91 -5.20
C GLU A 52 16.92 0.81 -6.72
N VAL A 53 17.46 1.78 -7.46
CA VAL A 53 17.46 1.77 -8.93
C VAL A 53 18.67 1.00 -9.42
N LEU A 54 18.43 -0.12 -10.10
CA LEU A 54 19.46 -0.92 -10.75
C LEU A 54 19.63 -0.48 -12.21
N ASP A 55 20.83 -0.06 -12.59
CA ASP A 55 21.20 0.17 -13.99
C ASP A 55 21.51 -1.16 -14.68
N ILE A 56 20.93 -1.41 -15.86
CA ILE A 56 21.18 -2.60 -16.71
C ILE A 56 22.00 -2.27 -17.96
#